data_AF-A0A7Y3JB97-F1
#
_entry.id   AF-A0A7Y3JB97-F1
#
_cell.length_a   1.000
_cell.length_b   1.000
_cell.length_c   1.000
_cell.angle_alpha   90.00
_cell.angle_beta   90.00
_cell.angle_gamma   90.00
#
_symmetry.space_group_name_H-M   'P 1'
#
loop_
_entity.id
_entity.type
_entity.pdbx_description
1 polymer ?
#
loop_
_entity_poly.entity_id
_entity_poly.type
_entity_poly.pdbx_seq_one_letter_code
_entity_poly.pdbx_strand_id
1 'polypeptide(L)' 'MAVALFRWRFQTWNWLHTAAITSREDIARNSPFLISLPLLSLGYRALMLYGVLIHRCNDSPNNGNVAVLFLRHAD' A
#
# COMPACT_ATOMS: atom_id res chain seq x y z
N MET A 1 15.94 37.14 17.07
CA MET A 1 14.67 36.67 16.46
C MET A 1 14.98 35.35 15.74
N ALA A 2 14.63 34.21 16.35
CA ALA A 2 14.97 32.89 15.81
C ALA A 2 13.78 32.37 14.97
N VAL A 3 14.01 32.15 13.68
CA VAL A 3 13.03 31.49 12.81
C VAL A 3 13.19 29.99 12.98
N ALA A 4 12.18 29.35 13.58
CA ALA A 4 12.12 27.89 13.65
C ALA A 4 11.78 27.34 12.26
N LEU A 5 12.78 26.76 11.59
CA LEU A 5 12.60 26.06 10.32
C LEU A 5 11.91 24.72 10.60
N PHE A 6 10.59 24.66 10.42
CA PHE A 6 9.82 23.42 10.55
C PHE A 6 10.12 22.50 9.36
N ARG A 7 11.17 21.69 9.48
CA ARG A 7 11.58 20.74 8.44
C ARG A 7 10.79 19.44 8.61
N TRP A 8 9.74 19.25 7.79
CA TRP A 8 9.05 17.96 7.65
C TRP A 8 10.04 16.91 7.16
N ARG A 9 10.55 16.08 8.08
CA ARG A 9 11.51 15.02 7.78
C ARG A 9 10.78 13.69 7.93
N PHE A 10 10.21 13.20 6.83
CA PHE A 10 9.79 11.79 6.76
C PHE A 10 11.02 10.92 6.99
N GLN A 11 10.88 9.92 7.86
CA GLN A 11 11.99 9.04 8.23
C GLN A 11 12.19 7.95 7.19
N THR A 12 11.10 7.50 6.56
CA THR A 12 11.15 6.47 5.51
C THR A 12 10.20 6.81 4.37
N TRP A 13 10.70 6.69 3.15
CA TRP A 13 9.93 6.66 1.90
C TRP A 13 10.46 5.48 1.09
N ASN A 14 9.69 4.40 0.99
CA ASN A 14 10.12 3.21 0.26
C ASN A 14 9.07 2.80 -0.77
N TRP A 15 9.58 2.33 -1.90
CA TRP A 15 8.82 1.60 -2.90
C TRP A 15 9.26 0.14 -2.87
N LEU A 16 8.32 -0.74 -2.56
CA LEU A 16 8.55 -2.17 -2.37
C LEU A 16 7.52 -2.96 -3.19
N HIS A 17 7.75 -4.27 -3.33
CA HIS A 17 6.75 -5.20 -3.82
C HIS A 17 6.36 -6.17 -2.71
N THR A 18 5.07 -6.41 -2.58
CA THR A 18 4.53 -7.47 -1.72
C THR A 18 4.03 -8.60 -2.59
N ALA A 19 4.36 -9.83 -2.20
CA ALA A 19 3.79 -11.05 -2.75
C ALA A 19 2.91 -11.67 -1.68
N ALA A 20 1.65 -11.91 -2.01
CA ALA A 20 0.66 -12.48 -1.08
C ALA A 20 -0.12 -13.58 -1.76
N ILE A 21 -0.67 -14.48 -0.95
CA ILE A 21 -1.66 -15.47 -1.37
C ILE A 21 -3.00 -14.97 -0.86
N THR A 22 -3.97 -14.86 -1.75
CA THR A 22 -5.32 -14.39 -1.44
C THR A 22 -6.35 -15.28 -2.11
N SER A 23 -7.56 -15.34 -1.57
CA SER A 23 -8.69 -16.06 -2.15
C SER A 23 -9.90 -15.14 -2.20
N ARG A 24 -10.69 -15.27 -3.27
CA ARG A 24 -11.94 -14.53 -3.42
C ARG A 24 -12.97 -15.41 -4.13
N GLU A 25 -14.20 -15.42 -3.61
CA GLU A 25 -15.32 -16.18 -4.16
C GLU A 25 -15.53 -15.84 -5.66
N ASP A 26 -15.54 -14.55 -5.99
CA ASP A 26 -15.82 -14.05 -7.33
C ASP A 26 -14.72 -14.31 -8.37
N ILE A 27 -13.47 -14.53 -7.96
CA ILE A 27 -12.32 -14.63 -8.88
C ILE A 27 -11.94 -16.09 -9.14
N ALA A 28 -11.96 -16.92 -8.09
CA ALA A 28 -11.48 -18.29 -8.16
C ALA A 28 -12.32 -19.27 -7.32
N ARG A 29 -13.59 -18.97 -7.02
CA ARG A 29 -14.46 -19.77 -6.14
C ARG A 29 -13.76 -20.10 -4.82
N ASN A 30 -13.13 -19.08 -4.24
CA ASN A 30 -12.34 -19.19 -3.02
C ASN A 30 -11.07 -20.08 -3.11
N SER A 31 -10.66 -20.52 -4.30
CA SER A 31 -9.34 -21.12 -4.48
C SER A 31 -8.26 -20.07 -4.23
N PRO A 32 -7.20 -20.40 -3.48
CA PRO A 32 -6.08 -19.49 -3.28
C PRO A 32 -5.37 -19.21 -4.60
N PHE A 33 -5.02 -17.95 -4.84
CA PHE A 33 -4.20 -17.51 -5.95
C PHE A 33 -3.13 -16.54 -5.45
N LEU A 34 -2.01 -16.50 -6.17
CA LEU A 34 -0.87 -15.66 -5.82
C LEU A 34 -1.01 -14.31 -6.50
N ILE A 35 -0.75 -13.23 -5.77
CA ILE A 35 -0.80 -11.86 -6.26
C ILE A 35 0.46 -11.10 -5.83
N SER A 36 1.04 -10.34 -6.76
CA SER A 36 2.14 -9.42 -6.50
C SER A 36 1.67 -7.98 -6.69
N LEU A 37 1.85 -7.14 -5.67
CA LEU A 37 1.38 -5.75 -5.69
C LEU A 37 2.53 -4.79 -5.31
N PRO A 38 2.61 -3.61 -5.93
CA PRO A 38 3.48 -2.56 -5.43
C PRO A 38 2.96 -2.02 -4.09
N LEU A 39 3.88 -1.79 -3.17
CA LEU A 39 3.67 -1.28 -1.82
C LEU A 39 4.51 -0.01 -1.64
N LEU A 40 3.84 1.12 -1.41
CA LEU A 40 4.46 2.35 -0.96
C LEU A 40 4.40 2.41 0.57
N SER A 41 5.50 2.80 1.22
CA SER A 41 5.52 3.06 2.66
C SER A 41 6.05 4.45 2.97
N LEU A 42 5.32 5.19 3.80
CA LEU A 42 5.68 6.50 4.32
C LEU A 42 5.69 6.44 5.85
N GLY A 43 6.84 6.71 6.47
CA GLY A 43 7.02 6.63 7.92
C GLY A 43 7.37 7.96 8.56
N TYR A 44 6.73 8.24 9.69
CA TYR A 44 7.05 9.36 10.56
C TYR A 44 6.86 8.97 12.04
N ARG A 45 7.97 8.87 12.78
CA ARG A 45 7.99 8.42 14.18
C ARG A 45 7.37 7.01 14.30
N ALA A 46 6.39 6.83 15.19
CA ALA A 46 5.67 5.58 15.39
C ALA A 46 4.61 5.29 14.31
N LEU A 47 4.32 6.25 13.42
CA LEU A 47 3.29 6.13 12.40
C LEU A 47 3.90 5.71 11.06
N MET A 48 3.38 4.63 10.49
CA MET A 48 3.68 4.18 9.13
C MET A 48 2.39 4.12 8.31
N LEU A 49 2.32 4.90 7.24
CA LEU A 49 1.29 4.80 6.23
C LEU A 49 1.79 3.88 5.11
N TYR A 50 1.02 2.86 4.79
CA TYR A 50 1.26 1.97 3.67
C TYR A 50 0.17 2.17 2.62
N GLY A 51 0.56 2.07 1.36
CA GLY A 51 -0.35 2.11 0.22
C GLY A 51 -0.05 0.99 -0.77
N VAL A 52 -1.06 0.25 -1.17
CA VAL A 52 -0.97 -0.82 -2.17
C VAL A 52 -1.79 -0.44 -3.38
N LEU A 53 -1.22 -0.58 -4.58
CA LEU A 53 -1.95 -0.34 -5.83
C LEU A 53 -2.36 -1.67 -6.46
N ILE A 54 -3.67 -1.84 -6.64
CA ILE A 54 -4.24 -2.97 -7.37
C ILE A 54 -4.33 -2.57 -8.84
N HIS A 55 -3.39 -3.09 -9.63
CA HIS A 55 -3.32 -2.79 -11.05
C HIS A 55 -4.49 -3.42 -11.82
N ARG A 56 -4.83 -2.80 -12.94
CA ARG A 56 -5.87 -3.31 -13.82
C ARG A 56 -5.42 -4.63 -14.46
N CYS A 57 -6.23 -5.68 -14.33
CA CYS A 57 -5.90 -7.01 -14.88
C CYS A 57 -6.58 -7.29 -16.24
N ASN A 58 -7.63 -6.54 -16.60
CA ASN A 58 -8.35 -6.69 -17.88
C ASN A 58 -9.14 -5.40 -18.23
N ASP A 59 -9.63 -5.27 -19.47
CA ASP A 59 -10.38 -4.12 -19.99
C ASP A 59 -11.80 -3.93 -19.41
N SER A 60 -12.17 -4.71 -18.41
CA SER A 60 -13.40 -4.46 -17.64
C SER A 60 -13.27 -3.17 -16.81
N PRO A 61 -14.29 -2.28 -16.80
CA PRO A 61 -14.24 -0.99 -16.10
C PRO A 61 -14.14 -1.12 -14.57
N ASN A 62 -14.54 -2.25 -13.99
CA ASN A 62 -14.51 -2.49 -12.53
C ASN A 62 -13.33 -3.36 -12.07
N ASN A 63 -12.25 -3.44 -12.87
CA ASN A 63 -11.21 -4.44 -12.66
C ASN A 63 -9.83 -3.85 -12.34
N GLY A 64 -9.72 -3.11 -11.24
CA GLY A 64 -8.45 -2.57 -10.73
C GLY A 64 -8.37 -1.04 -10.81
N ASN A 65 -7.16 -0.50 -10.76
CA ASN A 65 -6.88 0.93 -10.53
C ASN A 65 -7.41 1.43 -9.18
N VAL A 66 -7.26 0.61 -8.14
CA VAL A 66 -7.67 0.93 -6.77
C VAL A 66 -6.42 1.04 -5.90
N ALA A 67 -6.34 2.09 -5.10
CA ALA A 67 -5.34 2.23 -4.06
C ALA A 67 -5.96 1.85 -2.71
N VAL A 68 -5.30 0.95 -1.97
CA VAL A 68 -5.67 0.59 -0.61
C VAL A 68 -4.65 1.18 0.34
N LEU A 69 -5.09 2.04 1.25
CA LEU A 69 -4.24 2.69 2.25
C LEU A 69 -4.51 2.09 3.63
N PHE A 70 -3.46 1.76 4.36
CA PHE A 70 -3.55 1.27 5.73
C PHE A 70 -2.47 1.89 6.61
N LEU A 71 -2.84 2.17 7.85
CA LEU A 71 -1.99 2.84 8.82
C LEU A 71 -1.54 1.83 9.87
N ARG A 72 -0.26 1.86 10.18
CA ARG A 72 0.34 1.07 11.25
C ARG A 72 0.90 2.03 12.30
N HIS A 73 0.53 1.80 13.54
CA HIS A 73 1.19 2.35 14.70
C HIS A 73 2.16 1.28 15.23
N ALA A 74 3.44 1.62 15.40
CA ALA A 74 4.40 0.79 16.09
C ALA A 74 4.55 1.32 17.51
N ASP A 75 3.99 0.60 18.48
CA ASP A 75 4.15 0.86 19.91
C ASP A 75 5.60 0.62 20.38
#